data_AF-A0A2M9BSH3-F1
#
_entry.id   AF-A0A2M9BSH3-F1
#
_cell.length_a   1.000
_cell.length_b   1.000
_cell.length_c   1.000
_cell.angle_alpha   90.00
_cell.angle_beta   90.00
_cell.angle_gamma   90.00
#
_symmetry.space_group_name_H-M   'P 1'
#
loop_
_entity.id
_entity.type
_entity.pdbx_description
1 polymer ?
#
loop_
_entity_poly.entity_id
_entity_poly.type
_entity_poly.pdbx_seq_one_letter_code
_entity_poly.pdbx_strand_id
1 'polypeptide(L)'
;MNTPFRLDDHQRRAQPLAPPPADYFERLPRRIMARVQPEAPRESALLGWLAALSGPVRTALASAVVLGGFATSFFLSQPAAGPATSAPVAALEAVPQTEMVQYLLAADSRLTLTDLAELPATDRSLTDSFLQASPDELQDALDAQPADDTYL
;
A
#
# COMPACT_ATOMS: atom_id res chain seq x y z
N MET A 1 -44.02 37.13 -1.57
CA MET A 1 -43.71 38.58 -1.55
C MET A 1 -42.56 38.77 -0.59
N ASN A 2 -41.37 39.11 -1.09
CA ASN A 2 -40.18 39.34 -0.27
C ASN A 2 -40.18 40.80 0.21
N THR A 3 -40.43 41.02 1.49
CA THR A 3 -40.31 42.35 2.10
C THR A 3 -38.82 42.71 2.18
N PRO A 4 -38.38 43.86 1.65
CA PRO A 4 -36.98 44.25 1.74
C PRO A 4 -36.59 44.51 3.20
N PHE A 5 -35.56 43.81 3.68
CA PHE A 5 -35.01 44.01 5.02
C PHE A 5 -34.43 45.42 5.12
N ARG A 6 -35.01 46.26 5.97
CA ARG A 6 -34.51 47.61 6.27
C ARG A 6 -33.98 47.64 7.69
N LEU A 7 -32.68 47.96 7.81
CA LEU A 7 -31.96 47.96 9.07
C LEU A 7 -32.55 48.93 10.11
N ASP A 8 -33.27 49.95 9.64
CA ASP A 8 -33.87 50.99 10.48
C ASP A 8 -35.22 50.58 11.10
N ASP A 9 -35.88 49.55 10.56
CA ASP A 9 -37.14 49.02 11.10
C ASP A 9 -36.93 48.11 12.32
N HIS A 10 -35.67 47.79 12.65
CA HIS A 10 -35.31 46.95 13.78
C HIS A 10 -34.95 47.78 15.02
N GLN A 11 -35.56 47.43 16.15
CA GLN A 11 -35.35 48.09 17.44
C GLN A 11 -33.86 48.00 17.85
N ARG A 12 -33.12 49.11 17.69
CA ARG A 12 -31.73 49.21 18.14
C ARG A 12 -31.73 49.10 19.67
N ARG A 13 -30.99 48.15 20.23
CA ARG A 13 -30.84 48.03 21.70
C ARG A 13 -30.34 49.37 22.26
N ALA A 14 -31.08 49.92 23.22
CA ALA A 14 -30.78 51.20 23.85
C ALA A 14 -29.52 51.19 24.74
N GLN A 15 -29.01 50.00 25.06
CA GLN A 15 -27.89 49.82 25.98
C GLN A 15 -26.75 49.09 25.25
N PRO A 16 -25.52 49.61 25.28
CA PRO A 16 -24.38 48.84 24.80
C PRO A 16 -24.27 47.59 25.66
N LEU A 17 -23.93 46.47 25.02
CA LEU A 17 -23.49 45.24 25.69
C LEU A 17 -22.46 45.65 26.77
N ALA A 18 -22.52 44.99 27.93
CA ALA A 18 -21.67 45.30 29.08
C ALA A 18 -20.25 45.66 28.63
N PRO A 19 -19.65 46.75 29.18
CA PRO A 19 -18.37 47.22 28.71
C PRO A 19 -17.36 46.07 28.80
N PRO A 20 -16.49 45.93 27.79
CA PRO A 20 -15.48 44.89 27.83
C PRO A 20 -14.63 45.04 29.10
N PRO A 21 -14.10 43.95 29.65
CA PRO A 21 -13.22 44.01 30.81
C PRO A 21 -12.07 45.00 30.62
N ALA A 22 -11.60 45.59 31.71
CA ALA A 22 -10.42 46.46 31.68
C ALA A 22 -9.26 45.76 30.96
N ASP A 23 -8.52 46.51 30.14
CA ASP A 23 -7.39 46.07 29.32
C ASP A 23 -7.72 45.02 28.24
N TYR A 24 -8.99 44.73 27.95
CA TYR A 24 -9.36 43.73 26.95
C TYR A 24 -8.70 44.01 25.59
N PHE A 25 -8.77 45.26 25.12
CA PHE A 25 -8.16 45.69 23.86
C PHE A 25 -6.63 45.74 23.91
N GLU A 26 -6.02 45.91 25.08
CA GLU A 26 -4.56 45.85 25.23
C GLU A 26 -4.03 44.41 25.16
N ARG A 27 -4.82 43.45 25.64
CA ARG A 27 -4.49 42.01 25.61
C ARG A 27 -4.83 41.37 24.27
N LEU A 28 -5.73 41.97 23.48
CA LEU A 28 -6.21 41.43 22.22
C LEU A 28 -5.06 41.21 21.20
N PRO A 29 -4.15 42.17 20.95
CA PRO A 29 -3.02 41.96 20.04
C PRO A 29 -2.16 40.76 20.46
N ARG A 30 -1.83 40.64 21.76
CA ARG A 30 -1.04 39.52 22.28
C ARG A 30 -1.75 38.18 22.08
N ARG A 31 -3.07 38.14 22.32
CA ARG A 31 -3.89 36.93 22.11
C ARG A 31 -4.00 36.53 20.65
N ILE A 32 -4.13 37.51 19.74
CA ILE A 32 -4.16 37.24 18.30
C ILE A 32 -2.79 36.71 17.85
N MET A 33 -1.70 37.38 18.25
CA MET A 33 -0.35 36.92 17.93
C MET A 33 -0.06 35.53 18.48
N ALA A 34 -0.51 35.19 19.69
CA ALA A 34 -0.36 33.85 20.26
C ALA A 34 -1.13 32.76 19.48
N ARG A 35 -2.20 33.12 18.77
CA ARG A 35 -2.97 32.18 17.92
C ARG A 35 -2.41 32.04 16.52
N VAL A 36 -1.74 33.07 16.01
CA VAL A 36 -1.12 33.08 14.68
C VAL A 36 0.27 32.48 14.72
N GLN A 37 0.94 32.53 15.87
CA GLN A 37 2.21 31.83 16.04
C GLN A 37 1.96 30.33 15.85
N PRO A 38 2.64 29.67 14.90
CA PRO A 38 2.61 28.23 14.81
C PRO A 38 3.05 27.70 16.17
N GLU A 39 2.27 26.77 16.71
CA GLU A 39 2.61 26.08 17.95
C GLU A 39 4.05 25.60 17.80
N ALA A 40 4.98 26.18 18.57
CA ALA A 40 6.35 25.73 18.59
C ALA A 40 6.26 24.21 18.81
N PRO A 41 6.92 23.39 17.97
CA PRO A 41 6.80 21.95 18.08
C PRO A 41 7.07 21.62 19.53
N ARG A 42 6.04 21.09 20.22
CA ARG A 42 6.24 20.45 21.52
C ARG A 42 7.07 19.23 21.19
N GLU A 43 8.38 19.44 21.07
CA GLU A 43 9.35 18.36 21.00
C GLU A 43 9.10 17.56 22.26
N SER A 44 8.46 16.41 22.08
CA SER A 44 8.24 15.45 23.15
C SER A 44 9.60 15.25 23.81
N ALA A 45 9.73 15.64 25.08
CA ALA A 45 11.01 15.63 25.80
C ALA A 45 11.70 14.24 25.75
N LEU A 46 10.92 13.19 25.52
CA LEU A 46 11.38 11.81 25.35
C LEU A 46 12.10 11.53 24.02
N LEU A 47 11.85 12.31 22.96
CA LEU A 47 12.49 12.18 21.63
C LEU A 47 13.45 13.34 21.31
N GLY A 48 13.57 14.34 22.20
CA GLY A 48 14.46 15.49 22.00
C GLY A 48 15.94 15.13 21.87
N TRP A 49 16.40 14.03 22.47
CA TRP A 49 17.77 13.55 22.30
C TRP A 49 18.03 13.00 20.89
N LEU A 50 17.03 12.40 20.21
CA LEU A 50 17.15 12.05 18.80
C LEU A 50 17.21 13.31 17.93
N ALA A 51 16.57 14.39 18.37
CA ALA A 51 16.66 15.70 17.72
C ALA A 51 18.02 16.40 17.92
N ALA A 52 18.92 15.85 18.74
CA ALA A 52 20.32 16.30 18.86
C ALA A 52 21.27 15.56 17.92
N LEU A 53 20.86 14.42 17.34
CA LEU A 53 21.67 13.68 16.36
C LEU A 53 21.66 14.39 15.00
N SER A 54 22.76 14.30 14.25
CA SER A 54 22.82 14.86 12.90
C SER A 54 21.84 14.15 11.95
N GLY A 55 21.35 14.86 10.93
CA GLY A 55 20.39 14.35 9.96
C GLY A 55 20.67 12.92 9.45
N PRO A 56 21.90 12.59 8.98
CA PRO A 56 22.21 11.24 8.50
C PRO A 56 22.27 10.18 9.60
N VAL A 57 22.57 10.54 10.85
CA VAL A 57 22.60 9.59 11.96
C VAL A 57 21.18 9.21 12.37
N ARG A 58 20.22 10.14 12.29
CA ARG A 58 18.81 9.83 12.55
C ARG A 58 18.25 8.85 11.53
N THR A 59 18.57 9.01 10.25
CA THR A 59 18.10 8.11 9.19
C THR A 59 18.73 6.72 9.32
N ALA A 60 20.01 6.64 9.67
CA ALA A 60 20.68 5.37 9.97
C ALA A 60 20.08 4.65 11.18
N LEU A 61 19.74 5.39 12.25
CA LEU A 61 19.13 4.81 13.45
C LEU A 61 17.69 4.36 13.15
N ALA A 62 16.93 5.14 12.39
CA ALA A 62 15.59 4.77 11.96
C ALA A 62 15.60 3.50 11.09
N SER A 63 16.52 3.40 10.12
CA SER A 63 16.64 2.19 9.29
C SER A 63 17.07 0.97 10.11
N ALA A 64 17.99 1.13 11.07
CA ALA A 64 18.39 0.06 11.97
C ALA A 64 17.24 -0.44 12.86
N VAL A 65 16.40 0.47 13.37
CA VAL A 65 15.22 0.10 14.16
C VAL A 65 14.20 -0.66 13.30
N VAL A 66 13.94 -0.19 12.07
CA VAL A 66 13.03 -0.88 11.15
C VAL A 66 13.57 -2.27 10.78
N LEU A 67 14.85 -2.38 10.42
CA LEU A 67 15.48 -3.64 10.05
C LEU A 67 15.51 -4.62 11.23
N GLY A 68 15.84 -4.14 12.43
CA GLY A 68 15.83 -4.93 13.65
C GLY A 68 14.43 -5.40 14.04
N GLY A 69 13.42 -4.52 13.95
CA GLY A 69 12.02 -4.86 14.17
C GLY A 69 11.51 -5.90 13.18
N PHE A 70 11.86 -5.75 11.90
CA PHE A 70 11.55 -6.75 10.87
C PHE A 70 12.23 -8.09 11.15
N ALA A 71 13.53 -8.10 11.43
CA ALA A 71 14.27 -9.33 11.71
C ALA A 71 13.72 -10.06 12.95
N THR A 72 13.48 -9.33 14.04
CA THR A 72 12.88 -9.89 15.26
C THR A 72 11.48 -10.41 15.02
N SER A 73 10.61 -9.63 14.35
CA SER A 73 9.28 -10.10 13.97
C SER A 73 9.33 -11.34 13.08
N PHE A 74 10.27 -11.38 12.13
CA PHE A 74 10.48 -12.54 11.27
C PHE A 74 10.91 -13.76 12.07
N PHE A 75 11.89 -13.63 12.96
CA PHE A 75 12.34 -14.71 13.83
C PHE A 75 11.24 -15.22 14.78
N LEU A 76 10.46 -14.33 15.39
CA LEU A 76 9.36 -14.72 16.28
C LEU A 76 8.15 -15.27 15.53
N SER A 77 7.92 -14.79 14.30
CA SER A 77 6.83 -15.24 13.43
C SER A 77 7.22 -16.43 12.57
N GLN A 78 8.42 -16.98 12.70
CA GLN A 78 8.74 -18.26 12.08
C GLN A 78 7.76 -19.29 12.64
N PRO A 79 6.85 -19.86 11.83
CA PRO A 79 6.20 -21.08 12.23
C PRO A 79 7.34 -22.05 12.54
N ALA A 80 7.25 -22.75 13.69
CA ALA A 80 8.27 -23.67 14.14
C ALA A 80 8.81 -24.42 12.93
N ALA A 81 10.11 -24.30 12.68
CA ALA A 81 10.77 -25.10 11.69
C ALA A 81 10.59 -26.57 12.11
N GLY A 82 9.46 -27.16 11.69
CA GLY A 82 9.43 -28.56 11.31
C GLY A 82 10.66 -28.78 10.45
N PRO A 83 11.31 -29.94 10.59
CA PRO A 83 12.65 -30.17 10.08
C PRO A 83 12.77 -29.58 8.68
N ALA A 84 13.87 -28.88 8.44
CA ALA A 84 14.30 -28.46 7.12
C ALA A 84 14.40 -29.70 6.23
N THR A 85 13.24 -30.16 5.78
CA THR A 85 13.06 -30.95 4.61
C THR A 85 13.24 -29.88 3.57
N SER A 86 14.46 -29.78 3.03
CA SER A 86 14.63 -29.51 1.62
C SER A 86 13.42 -30.12 0.93
N ALA A 87 12.41 -29.30 0.62
CA ALA A 87 11.25 -29.77 -0.11
C ALA A 87 11.86 -30.39 -1.35
N PRO A 88 11.69 -31.70 -1.58
CA PRO A 88 12.17 -32.27 -2.81
C PRO A 88 11.33 -31.59 -3.89
N VAL A 89 11.95 -30.66 -4.61
CA VAL A 89 11.49 -30.28 -5.96
C VAL A 89 11.41 -31.55 -6.83
N ALA A 90 12.04 -32.65 -6.40
CA ALA A 90 11.77 -34.02 -6.81
C ALA A 90 10.50 -34.62 -6.14
N ALA A 91 9.31 -34.11 -6.47
CA ALA A 91 8.07 -34.90 -6.36
C ALA A 91 6.82 -34.26 -6.99
N LEU A 92 6.85 -33.02 -7.49
CA LEU A 92 5.68 -32.49 -8.22
C LEU A 92 5.45 -33.21 -9.56
N GLU A 93 6.50 -33.78 -10.16
CA GLU A 93 6.38 -34.62 -11.36
C GLU A 93 5.78 -36.01 -11.06
N ALA A 94 5.83 -36.44 -9.79
CA ALA A 94 5.35 -37.75 -9.35
C ALA A 94 3.88 -37.73 -8.88
N VAL A 95 3.25 -36.57 -8.81
CA VAL A 95 1.83 -36.46 -8.43
C VAL A 95 0.99 -36.85 -9.65
N PRO A 96 0.21 -37.95 -9.59
CA PRO A 96 -0.62 -38.37 -10.70
C PRO A 96 -1.71 -37.33 -10.98
N GLN A 97 -1.94 -37.05 -12.26
CA GLN A 97 -2.87 -36.01 -12.72
C GLN A 97 -4.29 -36.15 -12.15
N THR A 98 -4.71 -37.37 -11.82
CA THR A 98 -5.98 -37.66 -11.16
C THR A 98 -6.11 -37.03 -9.78
N GLU A 99 -5.03 -36.97 -8.99
CA GLU A 99 -5.05 -36.32 -7.68
C GLU A 99 -5.06 -34.80 -7.80
N MET A 100 -4.38 -34.23 -8.81
CA MET A 100 -4.48 -32.79 -9.12
C MET A 100 -5.91 -32.39 -9.48
N VAL A 101 -6.55 -33.13 -10.38
CA VAL A 101 -7.93 -32.85 -10.80
C VAL A 101 -8.90 -33.03 -9.64
N GLN A 102 -8.69 -34.05 -8.80
CA GLN A 102 -9.51 -34.26 -7.62
C GLN A 102 -9.30 -33.16 -6.57
N TYR A 103 -8.08 -32.63 -6.40
CA TYR A 103 -7.82 -31.47 -5.54
C TYR A 103 -8.53 -30.21 -6.07
N LEU A 104 -8.48 -29.97 -7.38
CA LEU A 104 -9.17 -28.86 -8.04
C LEU A 104 -10.70 -28.97 -7.99
N LEU A 105 -11.24 -30.19 -7.95
CA LEU A 105 -12.68 -30.44 -7.87
C LEU A 105 -13.20 -30.53 -6.43
N ALA A 106 -12.40 -31.02 -5.49
CA ALA A 106 -12.76 -31.17 -4.08
C ALA A 106 -12.53 -29.87 -3.30
N ALA A 107 -11.50 -29.10 -3.67
CA ALA A 107 -11.35 -27.74 -3.23
C ALA A 107 -12.23 -26.87 -4.13
N ASP A 108 -13.47 -26.63 -3.70
CA ASP A 108 -14.41 -25.63 -4.26
C ASP A 108 -13.85 -24.18 -4.15
N SER A 109 -12.56 -24.05 -3.81
CA SER A 109 -11.74 -22.85 -3.88
C SER A 109 -11.56 -22.46 -5.33
N ARG A 110 -12.50 -21.62 -5.78
CA ARG A 110 -12.36 -20.76 -6.96
C ARG A 110 -10.94 -20.19 -6.96
N LEU A 111 -10.08 -20.70 -7.85
CA LEU A 111 -8.78 -20.10 -8.13
C LEU A 111 -9.01 -18.60 -8.37
N THR A 112 -8.58 -17.77 -7.42
CA THR A 112 -8.87 -16.34 -7.50
C THR A 112 -7.82 -15.67 -8.36
N LEU A 113 -8.19 -14.55 -8.99
CA LEU A 113 -7.24 -13.70 -9.72
C LEU A 113 -6.06 -13.24 -8.83
N THR A 114 -6.25 -13.25 -7.52
CA THR A 114 -5.22 -12.96 -6.52
C THR A 114 -4.22 -14.11 -6.40
N ASP A 115 -4.67 -15.36 -6.33
CA ASP A 115 -3.77 -16.53 -6.30
C ASP A 115 -2.92 -16.61 -7.59
N LEU A 116 -3.53 -16.30 -8.74
CA LEU A 116 -2.84 -16.23 -10.02
C LEU A 116 -1.84 -15.06 -10.11
N ALA A 117 -2.05 -13.99 -9.35
CA ALA A 117 -1.14 -12.85 -9.27
C ALA A 117 0.04 -13.10 -8.31
N GLU A 118 -0.11 -14.05 -7.39
CA GLU A 118 0.95 -14.52 -6.50
C GLU A 118 1.87 -15.55 -7.17
N LEU A 119 1.49 -16.13 -8.32
CA LEU A 119 2.47 -16.82 -9.14
C LEU A 119 3.51 -15.79 -9.60
N PRO A 120 4.77 -15.88 -9.13
CA PRO A 120 5.82 -15.06 -9.69
C PRO A 120 5.84 -15.35 -11.20
N ALA A 121 5.99 -14.30 -12.01
CA ALA A 121 6.15 -14.37 -13.46
C ALA A 121 7.48 -15.05 -13.86
N THR A 122 7.74 -16.24 -13.30
CA THR A 122 8.98 -17.00 -13.39
C THR A 122 9.12 -17.66 -14.75
N ASP A 123 8.05 -17.80 -15.53
CA ASP A 123 8.11 -18.43 -16.83
C ASP A 123 8.38 -17.45 -17.97
N ARG A 124 9.51 -16.74 -17.88
CA ARG A 124 10.19 -16.26 -19.10
C ARG A 124 10.83 -17.43 -19.87
N SER A 125 11.09 -18.56 -19.21
CA SER A 125 11.61 -19.78 -19.85
C SER A 125 10.59 -20.47 -20.75
N LEU A 126 9.30 -20.53 -20.38
CA LEU A 126 8.27 -21.05 -21.28
C LEU A 126 8.23 -20.22 -22.58
N THR A 127 8.27 -18.89 -22.47
CA THR A 127 8.27 -18.02 -23.65
C THR A 127 9.51 -18.22 -24.52
N ASP A 128 10.69 -18.46 -23.93
CA ASP A 128 11.91 -18.78 -24.69
C ASP A 128 11.78 -20.09 -25.49
N SER A 129 11.12 -21.12 -24.93
CA SER A 129 10.83 -22.36 -25.68
C SER A 129 9.78 -22.19 -26.79
N PHE A 130 8.82 -21.27 -26.64
CA PHE A 130 7.86 -20.95 -27.70
C PHE A 130 8.41 -19.98 -28.76
N LEU A 131 9.45 -19.21 -28.44
CA LEU A 131 10.08 -18.26 -29.37
C LEU A 131 11.19 -18.88 -30.22
N GLN A 132 11.76 -20.01 -29.82
CA GLN A 132 12.76 -20.75 -30.58
C GLN A 132 12.14 -21.88 -31.41
N ALA A 133 11.16 -21.55 -32.26
CA ALA A 133 10.71 -22.52 -33.26
C ALA A 133 11.86 -22.78 -34.23
N SER A 134 12.24 -24.06 -34.41
CA SER A 134 13.24 -24.41 -35.39
C SER A 134 12.71 -24.14 -36.82
N PRO A 135 13.59 -23.85 -37.80
CA PRO A 135 13.14 -23.60 -39.18
C PRO A 135 12.30 -24.74 -39.77
N ASP A 136 12.58 -25.98 -39.35
CA ASP A 136 11.87 -27.17 -39.81
C ASP A 136 10.47 -27.29 -39.17
N GLU A 137 10.31 -26.97 -37.89
CA GLU A 137 8.99 -26.94 -37.23
C GLU A 137 8.09 -25.83 -37.78
N LEU A 138 8.68 -24.68 -38.16
CA LEU A 138 7.94 -23.61 -38.84
C LEU A 138 7.44 -24.05 -40.21
N GLN A 139 8.27 -24.78 -40.96
CA GLN A 139 7.90 -25.29 -42.28
C GLN A 139 6.78 -26.34 -42.17
N ASP A 140 6.88 -27.27 -41.22
CA ASP A 140 5.87 -28.30 -40.98
C ASP A 140 4.54 -27.70 -40.52
N ALA A 141 4.57 -26.67 -39.67
CA ALA A 141 3.37 -25.93 -39.26
C ALA A 141 2.72 -25.15 -40.43
N LEU A 142 3.54 -24.60 -41.35
CA LEU A 142 3.05 -23.93 -42.55
C LEU A 142 2.39 -24.92 -43.52
N ASP A 143 3.02 -26.09 -43.71
CA ASP A 143 2.54 -27.14 -44.59
C ASP A 143 1.28 -27.83 -44.02
N ALA A 144 1.13 -27.83 -42.68
CA ALA A 144 -0.06 -28.31 -41.99
C ALA A 144 -1.24 -27.33 -42.00
N GLN A 145 -1.04 -26.06 -42.43
CA GLN A 145 -2.18 -25.16 -42.59
C GLN A 145 -3.05 -25.62 -43.77
N PRO A 146 -4.33 -25.95 -43.54
CA PRO A 146 -5.24 -26.20 -44.64
C PRO A 146 -5.31 -24.93 -45.49
N ALA A 147 -5.03 -25.07 -46.78
CA ALA A 147 -5.32 -24.02 -47.75
C ALA A 147 -6.84 -23.85 -47.76
N ASP A 148 -7.36 -22.89 -46.99
CA ASP A 148 -8.72 -22.42 -47.16
C ASP A 148 -8.79 -21.73 -48.52
N ASP A 149 -9.04 -22.53 -49.57
CA ASP A 149 -9.54 -22.10 -50.88
C ASP A 149 -10.98 -21.60 -50.72
N THR A 150 -11.17 -20.62 -49.83
CA THR A 150 -12.44 -19.90 -49.63
C THR A 150 -12.23 -18.44 -50.01
N TYR A 151 -11.74 -18.21 -51.23
CA TYR A 151 -12.07 -17.00 -51.97
C TYR A 151 -12.42 -17.41 -53.40
N LEU A 152 -13.66 -17.10 -53.77
CA LEU A 152 -14.35 -17.39 -55.04
C LEU A 152 -13.55 -17.04 -56.30
#